data_AF-A0A2M7PYK5-F1
#
_entry.id   AF-A0A2M7PYK5-F1
#
_cell.length_a   1.000
_cell.length_b   1.000
_cell.length_c   1.000
_cell.angle_alpha   90.00
_cell.angle_beta   90.00
_cell.angle_gamma   90.00
#
_symmetry.space_group_name_H-M   'P 1'
#
loop_
_entity.id
_entity.type
_entity.pdbx_description
1 polymer ?
#
loop_
_entity_poly.entity_id
_entity_poly.type
_entity_poly.pdbx_seq_one_letter_code
_entity_poly.pdbx_strand_id
1 'polypeptide(L)'
;MSRRFTWQSHADSQWQESLIAALLWLRSLMMEGMKLRQTRPDTDCCKIIFLGDSITQAGVLQDGYIALAAEQITQQYPYLAIELVGAGINGHKVLNCLKRLDRDVLQKNPSIVVIYIGVNDVWHWQQQRGTTAEDFESGLRDMIARIHLQGAKVILCTPSVIGEKTDATNKYDNMLDAYAQISRTVAHESGSQLLDLRVEFLRYIQVHNPDNAATGILTKDGVHLNKAGNHFLSQLVLGALTRSLG
;
A
#
# COMPACT_ATOMS: atom_id res chain seq x y z
N MET A 1 40.49 -65.09 31.66
CA MET A 1 39.33 -64.74 30.81
C MET A 1 38.59 -63.54 31.42
N SER A 2 38.40 -62.50 30.59
CA SER A 2 37.44 -61.38 30.69
C SER A 2 37.52 -60.38 31.86
N ARG A 3 38.11 -59.20 31.60
CA ARG A 3 37.79 -57.94 32.29
C ARG A 3 36.75 -57.20 31.44
N ARG A 4 35.56 -56.92 32.00
CA ARG A 4 34.55 -56.05 31.38
C ARG A 4 34.99 -54.59 31.52
N PHE A 5 35.14 -53.90 30.40
CA PHE A 5 35.20 -52.44 30.31
C PHE A 5 33.77 -51.88 30.37
N THR A 6 33.47 -51.07 31.38
CA THR A 6 32.28 -50.21 31.40
C THR A 6 32.67 -48.87 30.78
N TRP A 7 32.19 -48.60 29.57
CA TRP A 7 32.22 -47.24 29.00
C TRP A 7 31.15 -46.40 29.71
N GLN A 8 31.60 -45.37 30.42
CA GLN A 8 30.74 -44.36 31.06
C GLN A 8 30.12 -43.46 29.98
N SER A 9 28.79 -43.44 29.93
CA SER A 9 27.96 -42.57 29.07
C SER A 9 27.82 -41.13 29.62
N HIS A 10 28.92 -40.52 30.08
CA HIS A 10 28.87 -39.17 30.66
C HIS A 10 28.82 -38.05 29.61
N ALA A 11 29.14 -38.34 28.35
CA ALA A 11 29.08 -37.36 27.27
C ALA A 11 27.64 -37.10 26.79
N ASP A 12 26.77 -38.12 26.79
CA ASP A 12 25.41 -38.01 26.24
C ASP A 12 24.50 -37.11 27.07
N SER A 13 24.64 -37.10 28.39
CA SER A 13 23.81 -36.26 29.28
C SER A 13 24.12 -34.78 29.10
N GLN A 14 25.38 -34.42 28.90
CA GLN A 14 25.81 -33.03 28.76
C GLN A 14 25.36 -32.40 27.43
N TRP A 15 25.31 -33.19 26.35
CA TRP A 15 24.73 -32.78 25.08
C TRP A 15 23.20 -32.64 25.15
N GLN A 16 22.52 -33.55 25.85
CA GLN A 16 21.08 -33.48 26.06
C GLN A 16 20.68 -32.27 26.91
N GLU A 17 21.41 -31.97 27.98
CA GLU A 17 21.18 -30.78 28.81
C GLU A 17 21.42 -29.49 28.03
N SER A 18 22.46 -29.44 27.18
CA SER A 18 22.75 -28.28 26.33
C SER A 18 21.68 -28.04 25.26
N LEU A 19 21.12 -29.10 24.68
CA LEU A 19 20.00 -29.02 23.73
C LEU A 19 18.71 -28.55 24.40
N ILE A 20 18.41 -29.05 25.60
CA ILE A 20 17.24 -28.62 26.37
C ILE A 20 17.39 -27.15 26.78
N ALA A 21 18.56 -26.72 27.22
CA ALA A 21 18.84 -25.33 27.54
C ALA A 21 18.68 -24.41 26.31
N ALA A 22 19.16 -24.82 25.14
CA ALA A 22 18.99 -24.07 23.89
C ALA A 22 17.51 -23.98 23.46
N LEU A 23 16.73 -25.05 23.62
CA LEU A 23 15.29 -25.06 23.33
C LEU A 23 14.49 -24.19 24.30
N LEU A 24 14.84 -24.21 25.59
CA LEU A 24 14.22 -23.35 26.60
C LEU A 24 14.57 -21.88 26.37
N TRP A 25 15.80 -21.60 25.96
CA TRP A 25 16.25 -20.23 25.63
C TRP A 25 15.57 -19.71 24.35
N LEU A 26 15.47 -20.53 23.30
CA LEU A 26 14.70 -20.21 22.09
C LEU A 26 13.21 -20.00 22.40
N ARG A 27 12.63 -20.82 23.27
CA ARG A 27 11.24 -20.65 23.73
C ARG A 27 11.08 -19.38 24.55
N SER A 28 12.06 -19.03 25.39
CA SER A 28 12.07 -17.77 26.13
C SER A 28 12.15 -16.58 25.17
N LEU A 29 13.00 -16.61 24.14
CA LEU A 29 13.07 -15.56 23.12
C LEU A 29 11.78 -15.46 22.29
N MET A 30 11.15 -16.59 21.96
CA MET A 30 9.84 -16.57 21.30
C MET A 30 8.77 -15.98 22.20
N MET A 31 8.74 -16.34 23.48
CA MET A 31 7.78 -15.79 24.45
C MET A 31 8.05 -14.30 24.74
N GLU A 32 9.32 -13.87 24.80
CA GLU A 32 9.70 -12.47 24.95
C GLU A 32 9.37 -11.66 23.69
N GLY A 33 9.56 -12.23 22.49
CA GLY A 33 9.12 -11.66 21.22
C GLY A 33 7.60 -11.57 21.08
N MET A 34 6.86 -12.54 21.65
CA MET A 34 5.40 -12.48 21.77
C MET A 34 4.95 -11.43 22.79
N LYS A 35 5.66 -11.27 23.92
CA LYS A 35 5.40 -10.21 24.92
C LYS A 35 5.77 -8.82 24.43
N LEU A 36 6.83 -8.67 23.63
CA LEU A 36 7.21 -7.41 22.99
C LEU A 36 6.24 -7.01 21.86
N ARG A 37 5.45 -7.96 21.34
CA ARG A 37 4.26 -7.69 20.50
C ARG A 37 3.01 -7.33 21.30
N GLN A 38 3.00 -7.48 22.63
CA GLN A 38 1.86 -7.18 23.53
C GLN A 38 1.93 -5.76 24.13
N THR A 39 2.14 -4.74 23.32
CA THR A 39 1.94 -3.33 23.74
C THR A 39 0.87 -2.59 22.95
N ARG A 40 0.16 -3.25 22.03
CA ARG A 40 -1.10 -2.72 21.51
C ARG A 40 -2.24 -3.30 22.35
N PRO A 41 -3.12 -2.46 22.92
CA PRO A 41 -4.32 -2.96 23.59
C PRO A 41 -5.11 -3.83 22.60
N ASP A 42 -5.62 -4.95 23.11
CA ASP A 42 -6.28 -6.04 22.37
C ASP A 42 -7.66 -5.66 21.77
N THR A 43 -7.86 -4.37 21.41
CA THR A 43 -9.17 -3.83 20.97
C THR A 43 -9.12 -2.76 19.87
N ASP A 44 -7.96 -2.31 19.40
CA ASP A 44 -7.93 -1.25 18.39
C ASP A 44 -8.02 -1.81 16.97
N CYS A 45 -9.18 -1.58 16.34
CA CYS A 45 -9.42 -1.81 14.91
C CYS A 45 -8.28 -1.20 14.08
N CYS A 46 -7.62 -2.02 13.27
CA CYS A 46 -6.62 -1.59 12.30
C CYS A 46 -7.32 -0.87 11.14
N LYS A 47 -7.46 0.45 11.28
CA LYS A 47 -8.11 1.29 10.30
C LYS A 47 -7.16 1.71 9.19
N ILE A 48 -7.53 1.39 7.96
CA ILE A 48 -6.75 1.66 6.74
C ILE A 48 -7.56 2.66 5.91
N ILE A 49 -7.08 3.89 5.78
CA ILE A 49 -7.80 4.96 5.09
C ILE A 49 -7.22 5.19 3.70
N PHE A 50 -8.05 5.13 2.68
CA PHE A 50 -7.69 5.45 1.30
C PHE A 50 -8.05 6.90 1.00
N LEU A 51 -7.06 7.78 0.90
CA LEU A 51 -7.23 9.18 0.52
C LEU A 51 -6.98 9.35 -0.97
N GLY A 52 -7.94 9.94 -1.70
CA GLY A 52 -7.75 10.18 -3.13
C GLY A 52 -8.88 10.93 -3.82
N ASP A 53 -9.07 10.61 -5.09
CA ASP A 53 -9.99 11.30 -6.00
C ASP A 53 -11.20 10.44 -6.39
N SER A 54 -11.68 10.55 -7.64
CA SER A 54 -12.77 9.76 -8.21
C SER A 54 -12.48 8.26 -8.24
N ILE A 55 -11.22 7.86 -8.47
CA ILE A 55 -10.87 6.44 -8.53
C ILE A 55 -11.06 5.82 -7.14
N THR A 56 -10.57 6.51 -6.11
CA THR A 56 -10.78 6.13 -4.70
C THR A 56 -12.25 6.21 -4.30
N GLN A 57 -13.00 7.21 -4.81
CA GLN A 57 -14.44 7.33 -4.54
C GLN A 57 -15.23 6.14 -5.10
N ALA A 58 -14.89 5.68 -6.31
CA ALA A 58 -15.49 4.50 -6.89
C ALA A 58 -14.96 3.19 -6.26
N GLY A 59 -13.77 3.22 -5.67
CA GLY A 59 -13.10 2.06 -5.09
C GLY A 59 -13.87 1.39 -3.94
N VAL A 60 -14.73 2.13 -3.23
CA VAL A 60 -15.58 1.60 -2.15
C VAL A 60 -16.89 0.97 -2.62
N LEU A 61 -17.25 1.16 -3.88
CA LEU A 61 -18.48 0.56 -4.43
C LEU A 61 -18.34 -0.96 -4.52
N GLN A 62 -19.46 -1.64 -4.71
CA GLN A 62 -19.47 -3.06 -5.06
C GLN A 62 -18.59 -3.28 -6.31
N ASP A 63 -17.68 -4.25 -6.24
CA ASP A 63 -16.62 -4.54 -7.22
C ASP A 63 -15.52 -3.47 -7.37
N GLY A 64 -15.50 -2.44 -6.53
CA GLY A 64 -14.42 -1.47 -6.44
C GLY A 64 -13.15 -2.06 -5.83
N TYR A 65 -11.98 -1.54 -6.20
CA TYR A 65 -10.70 -2.12 -5.77
C TYR A 65 -10.51 -2.15 -4.24
N ILE A 66 -11.10 -1.21 -3.50
CA ILE A 66 -11.03 -1.17 -2.03
C ILE A 66 -11.94 -2.25 -1.44
N ALA A 67 -13.16 -2.40 -1.97
CA ALA A 67 -14.08 -3.45 -1.53
C ALA A 67 -13.51 -4.85 -1.77
N LEU A 68 -12.91 -5.08 -2.95
CA LEU A 68 -12.25 -6.33 -3.29
C LEU A 68 -11.03 -6.61 -2.39
N ALA A 69 -10.19 -5.61 -2.13
CA ALA A 69 -9.05 -5.75 -1.23
C ALA A 69 -9.50 -6.00 0.23
N ALA A 70 -10.60 -5.38 0.67
CA ALA A 70 -11.16 -5.56 2.02
C ALA A 70 -11.63 -7.00 2.25
N GLU A 71 -12.33 -7.58 1.28
CA GLU A 71 -12.76 -8.98 1.34
C GLU A 71 -11.56 -9.92 1.50
N GLN A 72 -10.51 -9.73 0.71
CA GLN A 72 -9.35 -10.61 0.73
C GLN A 72 -8.48 -10.43 1.97
N ILE A 73 -8.21 -9.19 2.40
CA ILE A 73 -7.33 -8.94 3.55
C ILE A 73 -7.95 -9.41 4.87
N THR A 74 -9.27 -9.28 5.02
CA THR A 74 -9.97 -9.75 6.23
C THR A 74 -10.01 -11.28 6.31
N GLN A 75 -10.07 -11.97 5.16
CA GLN A 75 -9.91 -13.43 5.10
C GLN A 75 -8.47 -13.86 5.41
N GLN A 76 -7.45 -13.11 4.98
CA GLN A 76 -6.04 -13.43 5.25
C GLN A 76 -5.64 -13.19 6.71
N TYR A 77 -6.27 -12.20 7.36
CA TYR A 77 -5.97 -11.81 8.74
C TYR A 77 -7.24 -11.82 9.61
N PRO A 78 -7.89 -12.98 9.83
CA PRO A 78 -9.20 -13.06 10.47
C PRO A 78 -9.19 -12.65 11.95
N TYR A 79 -8.02 -12.62 12.58
CA TYR A 79 -7.84 -12.20 13.97
C TYR A 79 -7.47 -10.72 14.12
N LEU A 80 -7.18 -10.02 13.01
CA LEU A 80 -7.01 -8.58 13.02
C LEU A 80 -8.36 -7.95 12.65
N ALA A 81 -8.90 -7.11 13.53
CA ALA A 81 -10.05 -6.29 13.20
C ALA A 81 -9.62 -5.20 12.19
N ILE A 82 -9.61 -5.53 10.89
CA ILE A 82 -9.19 -4.62 9.82
C ILE A 82 -10.41 -3.93 9.22
N GLU A 83 -10.36 -2.62 9.12
CA GLU A 83 -11.38 -1.80 8.46
C GLU A 83 -10.74 -0.95 7.36
N LEU A 84 -11.22 -1.09 6.11
CA LEU A 84 -10.80 -0.25 4.99
C LEU A 84 -11.84 0.84 4.76
N VAL A 85 -11.41 2.10 4.82
CA VAL A 85 -12.28 3.28 4.70
C VAL A 85 -11.86 4.11 3.50
N GLY A 86 -12.77 4.34 2.56
CA GLY A 86 -12.52 5.26 1.44
C GLY A 86 -12.79 6.72 1.80
N ALA A 87 -11.86 7.58 1.42
CA ALA A 87 -11.95 9.04 1.50
C ALA A 87 -11.64 9.66 0.12
N GLY A 88 -12.26 9.13 -0.94
CA GLY A 88 -12.16 9.65 -2.30
C GLY A 88 -13.24 10.68 -2.63
N ILE A 89 -12.90 11.73 -3.37
CA ILE A 89 -13.87 12.71 -3.88
C ILE A 89 -13.54 13.04 -5.34
N ASN A 90 -14.54 12.95 -6.21
CA ASN A 90 -14.39 13.21 -7.65
C ASN A 90 -13.72 14.57 -7.96
N GLY A 91 -12.80 14.56 -8.92
CA GLY A 91 -12.09 15.75 -9.41
C GLY A 91 -11.07 16.35 -8.44
N HIS A 92 -10.87 15.74 -7.27
CA HIS A 92 -9.87 16.24 -6.31
C HIS A 92 -8.45 16.05 -6.81
N LYS A 93 -7.61 17.00 -6.41
CA LYS A 93 -6.16 17.04 -6.60
C LYS A 93 -5.45 16.97 -5.26
N VAL A 94 -4.12 16.96 -5.26
CA VAL A 94 -3.30 16.93 -4.03
C VAL A 94 -3.68 18.01 -3.01
N LEU A 95 -3.84 19.27 -3.44
CA LEU A 95 -4.17 20.39 -2.55
C LEU A 95 -5.59 20.29 -1.99
N ASN A 96 -6.52 19.64 -2.69
CA ASN A 96 -7.86 19.37 -2.16
C ASN A 96 -7.80 18.31 -1.05
N CYS A 97 -6.96 17.28 -1.23
CA CYS A 97 -6.73 16.24 -0.22
C CYS A 97 -6.07 16.83 1.02
N LEU A 98 -5.08 17.71 0.86
CA LEU A 98 -4.41 18.38 1.98
C LEU A 98 -5.40 19.21 2.81
N LYS A 99 -6.27 19.99 2.17
CA LYS A 99 -7.28 20.83 2.85
C LYS A 99 -8.28 20.05 3.71
N ARG A 100 -8.50 18.77 3.43
CA ARG A 100 -9.46 17.91 4.13
C ARG A 100 -8.80 16.80 4.94
N LEU A 101 -7.46 16.81 5.05
CA LEU A 101 -6.68 15.74 5.67
C LEU A 101 -7.11 15.48 7.11
N ASP A 102 -7.32 16.54 7.92
CA ASP A 102 -7.74 16.38 9.32
C ASP A 102 -9.08 15.63 9.43
N ARG A 103 -10.10 16.14 8.75
CA ARG A 103 -11.47 15.64 8.80
C ARG A 103 -11.58 14.22 8.27
N ASP A 104 -10.94 13.97 7.12
CA ASP A 104 -11.16 12.72 6.38
C ASP A 104 -10.23 11.60 6.80
N VAL A 105 -9.09 11.93 7.41
CA VAL A 105 -8.01 11.00 7.73
C VAL A 105 -7.61 11.09 9.21
N LEU A 106 -6.99 12.19 9.64
CA LEU A 106 -6.29 12.23 10.94
C LEU A 106 -7.23 12.03 12.14
N GLN A 107 -8.41 12.65 12.12
CA GLN A 107 -9.41 12.52 13.19
C GLN A 107 -9.98 11.10 13.33
N LYS A 108 -9.72 10.22 12.36
CA LYS A 108 -10.20 8.83 12.38
C LYS A 108 -9.17 7.86 12.99
N ASN A 109 -8.01 8.35 13.43
CA ASN A 109 -6.91 7.57 14.01
C ASN A 109 -6.50 6.37 13.14
N PRO A 110 -6.00 6.61 11.91
CA PRO A 110 -5.60 5.52 11.01
C PRO A 110 -4.37 4.78 11.54
N SER A 111 -4.32 3.47 11.27
CA SER A 111 -3.09 2.69 11.35
C SER A 111 -2.26 2.84 10.08
N ILE A 112 -2.93 2.89 8.91
CA ILE A 112 -2.31 3.01 7.60
C ILE A 112 -3.12 4.01 6.77
N VAL A 113 -2.44 4.88 6.03
CA VAL A 113 -3.05 5.75 5.02
C VAL A 113 -2.50 5.40 3.66
N VAL A 114 -3.39 5.05 2.73
CA VAL A 114 -3.07 4.86 1.31
C VAL A 114 -3.41 6.15 0.58
N ILE A 115 -2.42 6.84 0.04
CA ILE A 115 -2.60 8.06 -0.74
C ILE A 115 -2.55 7.69 -2.21
N TYR A 116 -3.65 7.84 -2.93
CA TYR A 116 -3.73 7.64 -4.37
C TYR A 116 -4.33 8.88 -5.04
N ILE A 117 -3.45 9.71 -5.59
CA ILE A 117 -3.76 11.02 -6.17
C ILE A 117 -2.75 11.35 -7.27
N GLY A 118 -3.06 12.34 -8.12
CA GLY A 118 -2.14 12.86 -9.13
C GLY A 118 -2.67 12.80 -10.57
N VAL A 119 -3.66 11.95 -10.85
CA VAL A 119 -4.24 11.88 -12.21
C VAL A 119 -4.93 13.19 -12.56
N ASN A 120 -5.75 13.75 -11.67
CA ASN A 120 -6.39 15.05 -11.91
C ASN A 120 -5.40 16.23 -11.88
N ASP A 121 -4.31 16.11 -11.13
CA ASP A 121 -3.23 17.09 -11.09
C ASP A 121 -2.60 17.29 -12.47
N VAL A 122 -2.49 16.20 -13.24
CA VAL A 122 -2.06 16.21 -14.64
C VAL A 122 -3.23 16.51 -15.60
N TRP A 123 -4.33 15.76 -15.52
CA TRP A 123 -5.39 15.78 -16.52
C TRP A 123 -6.09 17.13 -16.63
N HIS A 124 -6.22 17.86 -15.52
CA HIS A 124 -6.89 19.17 -15.50
C HIS A 124 -6.05 20.29 -16.15
N TRP A 125 -4.79 20.05 -16.52
CA TRP A 125 -4.03 20.98 -17.37
C TRP A 125 -4.68 21.19 -18.75
N GLN A 126 -5.53 20.26 -19.20
CA GLN A 126 -6.34 20.46 -20.41
C GLN A 126 -7.23 21.72 -20.35
N GLN A 127 -7.59 22.17 -19.13
CA GLN A 127 -8.40 23.35 -18.86
C GLN A 127 -7.59 24.44 -18.11
N GLN A 128 -6.25 24.36 -18.09
CA GLN A 128 -5.39 25.27 -17.32
C GLN A 128 -5.67 25.25 -15.81
N ARG A 129 -6.08 24.09 -15.27
CA ARG A 129 -6.45 23.89 -13.85
C ARG A 129 -5.74 22.71 -13.20
N GLY A 130 -4.62 22.27 -13.78
CA GLY A 130 -3.75 21.29 -13.15
C GLY A 130 -3.08 21.85 -11.90
N THR A 131 -2.33 21.00 -11.22
CA THR A 131 -1.42 21.44 -10.13
C THR A 131 -0.04 21.60 -10.74
N THR A 132 0.81 22.49 -10.23
CA THR A 132 2.23 22.55 -10.65
C THR A 132 3.01 21.40 -10.01
N ALA A 133 4.21 21.11 -10.52
CA ALA A 133 5.06 20.08 -9.95
C ALA A 133 5.44 20.42 -8.49
N GLU A 134 5.74 21.68 -8.22
CA GLU A 134 6.13 22.21 -6.92
C GLU A 134 4.98 22.13 -5.89
N ASP A 135 3.76 22.50 -6.30
CA ASP A 135 2.57 22.39 -5.45
C ASP A 135 2.18 20.93 -5.20
N PHE A 136 2.41 20.06 -6.19
CA PHE A 136 2.17 18.63 -6.05
C PHE A 136 3.15 17.99 -5.07
N GLU A 137 4.44 18.27 -5.22
CA GLU A 137 5.47 17.79 -4.31
C GLU A 137 5.25 18.29 -2.87
N SER A 138 5.09 19.59 -2.69
CA SER A 138 4.89 20.20 -1.38
C SER A 138 3.62 19.69 -0.70
N GLY A 139 2.52 19.55 -1.45
CA GLY A 139 1.27 19.00 -0.94
C GLY A 139 1.41 17.55 -0.47
N LEU A 140 2.12 16.70 -1.21
CA LEU A 140 2.40 15.32 -0.78
C LEU A 140 3.27 15.30 0.48
N ARG A 141 4.35 16.09 0.52
CA ARG A 141 5.26 16.15 1.68
C ARG A 141 4.54 16.58 2.96
N ASP A 142 3.70 17.62 2.89
CA ASP A 142 2.94 18.10 4.05
C ASP A 142 1.94 17.05 4.53
N MET A 143 1.15 16.45 3.62
CA MET A 143 0.21 15.39 4.00
C MET A 143 0.91 14.23 4.71
N ILE A 144 2.02 13.75 4.15
CA ILE A 144 2.75 12.59 4.68
C ILE A 144 3.39 12.91 6.02
N ALA A 145 4.03 14.08 6.16
CA ALA A 145 4.60 14.51 7.44
C ALA A 145 3.55 14.52 8.55
N ARG A 146 2.36 15.06 8.27
CA ARG A 146 1.25 15.13 9.24
C ARG A 146 0.68 13.76 9.58
N ILE A 147 0.60 12.84 8.62
CA ILE A 147 0.17 11.45 8.87
C ILE A 147 1.20 10.72 9.75
N HIS A 148 2.49 10.87 9.47
CA HIS A 148 3.56 10.27 10.28
C HIS A 148 3.60 10.82 11.71
N LEU A 149 3.33 12.12 11.90
CA LEU A 149 3.22 12.72 13.24
C LEU A 149 2.08 12.10 14.07
N GLN A 150 1.02 11.59 13.44
CA GLN A 150 -0.06 10.86 14.11
C GLN A 150 0.31 9.39 14.40
N GLY A 151 1.48 8.91 13.96
CA GLY A 151 1.96 7.54 14.16
C GLY A 151 1.43 6.53 13.14
N ALA A 152 0.76 6.97 12.08
CA ALA A 152 0.25 6.09 11.04
C ALA A 152 1.29 5.82 9.95
N LYS A 153 1.29 4.62 9.37
CA LYS A 153 2.12 4.30 8.19
C LYS A 153 1.50 4.90 6.92
N VAL A 154 2.34 5.26 5.95
CA VAL A 154 1.89 5.73 4.64
C VAL A 154 2.26 4.73 3.54
N ILE A 155 1.29 4.46 2.67
CA ILE A 155 1.51 3.88 1.34
C ILE A 155 1.19 4.96 0.31
N LEU A 156 2.22 5.48 -0.37
CA LEU A 156 2.05 6.47 -1.42
C LEU A 156 2.00 5.78 -2.78
N CYS A 157 0.90 5.99 -3.51
CA CYS A 157 0.72 5.49 -4.86
C CYS A 157 1.15 6.54 -5.89
N THR A 158 1.85 6.14 -6.95
CA THR A 158 2.05 7.01 -8.13
C THR A 158 0.73 7.17 -8.90
N PRO A 159 0.53 8.27 -9.66
CA PRO A 159 -0.60 8.34 -10.60
C PRO A 159 -0.50 7.23 -11.66
N SER A 160 -1.63 6.68 -12.09
CA SER A 160 -1.65 5.52 -13.00
C SER A 160 -1.47 5.92 -14.47
N VAL A 161 -2.56 6.18 -15.20
CA VAL A 161 -2.58 6.42 -16.64
C VAL A 161 -3.62 7.46 -17.03
N ILE A 162 -3.41 8.12 -18.17
CA ILE A 162 -4.41 8.90 -18.91
C ILE A 162 -4.32 8.45 -20.37
N GLY A 163 -5.19 7.51 -20.73
CA GLY A 163 -5.09 6.75 -21.97
C GLY A 163 -4.26 5.48 -21.80
N GLU A 164 -4.53 4.49 -22.64
CA GLU A 164 -3.97 3.13 -22.54
C GLU A 164 -3.18 2.72 -23.78
N LYS A 165 -2.83 3.65 -24.67
CA LYS A 165 -2.01 3.33 -25.84
C LYS A 165 -0.60 2.93 -25.42
N THR A 166 0.04 2.04 -26.19
CA THR A 166 1.37 1.48 -25.94
C THR A 166 2.44 2.01 -26.88
N ASP A 167 2.06 2.83 -27.86
CA ASP A 167 2.95 3.39 -28.90
C ASP A 167 3.56 4.75 -28.51
N ALA A 168 3.51 5.11 -27.22
CA ALA A 168 3.95 6.40 -26.68
C ALA A 168 3.20 7.63 -27.24
N THR A 169 2.00 7.45 -27.82
CA THR A 169 1.19 8.58 -28.34
C THR A 169 0.19 9.17 -27.34
N ASN A 170 0.13 8.67 -26.08
CA ASN A 170 -0.72 9.33 -25.09
C ASN A 170 -0.14 10.70 -24.73
N LYS A 171 -0.97 11.74 -24.89
CA LYS A 171 -0.57 13.14 -24.71
C LYS A 171 0.04 13.45 -23.33
N TYR A 172 -0.38 12.75 -22.29
CA TYR A 172 -0.05 13.06 -20.90
C TYR A 172 1.06 12.20 -20.30
N ASP A 173 1.61 11.23 -21.04
CA ASP A 173 2.58 10.27 -20.50
C ASP A 173 3.80 10.95 -19.88
N ASN A 174 4.44 11.89 -20.59
CA ASN A 174 5.61 12.62 -20.08
C ASN A 174 5.32 13.35 -18.76
N MET A 175 4.11 13.92 -18.62
CA MET A 175 3.73 14.65 -17.42
C MET A 175 3.37 13.68 -16.28
N LEU A 176 2.67 12.58 -16.57
CA LEU A 176 2.44 11.51 -15.60
C LEU A 176 3.75 10.91 -15.10
N ASP A 177 4.75 10.72 -15.97
CA ASP A 177 6.05 10.20 -15.58
C ASP A 177 6.80 11.16 -14.66
N ALA A 178 6.72 12.47 -14.92
CA ALA A 178 7.27 13.49 -14.03
C ALA A 178 6.60 13.47 -12.65
N TYR A 179 5.26 13.36 -12.58
CA TYR A 179 4.51 13.35 -11.32
C TYR A 179 4.66 12.03 -10.56
N ALA A 180 4.78 10.92 -11.27
CA ALA A 180 5.17 9.64 -10.71
C ALA A 180 6.58 9.71 -10.12
N GLN A 181 7.52 10.37 -10.80
CA GLN A 181 8.87 10.55 -10.27
C GLN A 181 8.89 11.38 -8.99
N ILE A 182 8.11 12.47 -8.92
CA ILE A 182 7.92 13.23 -7.67
C ILE A 182 7.38 12.32 -6.57
N SER A 183 6.35 11.54 -6.85
CA SER A 183 5.76 10.61 -5.89
C SER A 183 6.77 9.57 -5.39
N ARG A 184 7.64 9.04 -6.26
CA ARG A 184 8.74 8.12 -5.88
C ARG A 184 9.74 8.79 -4.95
N THR A 185 10.19 10.00 -5.30
CA THR A 185 11.13 10.78 -4.48
C THR A 185 10.54 11.06 -3.10
N VAL A 186 9.30 11.54 -3.04
CA VAL A 186 8.62 11.84 -1.77
C VAL A 186 8.41 10.58 -0.93
N ALA A 187 8.02 9.45 -1.54
CA ALA A 187 7.87 8.19 -0.82
C ALA A 187 9.20 7.78 -0.17
N HIS A 188 10.29 7.80 -0.95
CA HIS A 188 11.63 7.44 -0.48
C HIS A 188 12.10 8.34 0.67
N GLU A 189 12.06 9.66 0.48
CA GLU A 189 12.59 10.62 1.47
C GLU A 189 11.76 10.67 2.77
N SER A 190 10.46 10.40 2.69
CA SER A 190 9.60 10.34 3.87
C SER A 190 9.65 9.00 4.61
N GLY A 191 10.28 7.97 4.03
CA GLY A 191 10.22 6.60 4.55
C GLY A 191 8.85 5.93 4.35
N SER A 192 8.01 6.46 3.45
CA SER A 192 6.72 5.85 3.10
C SER A 192 6.92 4.64 2.19
N GLN A 193 6.02 3.67 2.29
CA GLN A 193 5.99 2.57 1.32
C GLN A 193 5.50 3.11 -0.03
N LEU A 194 6.22 2.81 -1.11
CA LEU A 194 5.79 3.14 -2.48
C LEU A 194 4.92 2.01 -3.05
N LEU A 195 3.81 2.38 -3.71
CA LEU A 195 3.08 1.53 -4.63
C LEU A 195 3.10 2.15 -6.03
N ASP A 196 4.02 1.71 -6.89
CA ASP A 196 4.25 2.35 -8.18
C ASP A 196 3.25 1.92 -9.26
N LEU A 197 2.02 2.43 -9.16
CA LEU A 197 0.93 2.13 -10.08
C LEU A 197 1.23 2.54 -11.53
N ARG A 198 2.01 3.61 -11.74
CA ARG A 198 2.44 4.03 -13.09
C ARG A 198 3.13 2.88 -13.82
N VAL A 199 4.11 2.25 -13.19
CA VAL A 199 4.87 1.13 -13.78
C VAL A 199 3.99 -0.11 -13.93
N GLU A 200 3.19 -0.43 -12.93
CA GLU A 200 2.35 -1.65 -12.96
C GLU A 200 1.26 -1.57 -14.03
N PHE A 201 0.60 -0.42 -14.18
CA PHE A 201 -0.40 -0.22 -15.23
C PHE A 201 0.22 -0.29 -16.62
N LEU A 202 1.34 0.42 -16.86
CA LEU A 202 2.02 0.38 -18.16
C LEU A 202 2.47 -1.04 -18.52
N ARG A 203 3.03 -1.80 -17.56
CA ARG A 203 3.45 -3.19 -17.78
C ARG A 203 2.26 -4.07 -18.16
N TYR A 204 1.14 -3.94 -17.46
CA TYR A 204 -0.06 -4.72 -17.76
C TYR A 204 -0.57 -4.40 -19.17
N ILE A 205 -0.76 -3.10 -19.45
CA ILE A 205 -1.30 -2.59 -20.72
C ILE A 205 -0.39 -2.99 -21.89
N GLN A 206 0.94 -2.92 -21.74
CA GLN A 206 1.90 -3.34 -22.78
C GLN A 206 1.70 -4.78 -23.24
N VAL A 207 1.28 -5.67 -22.32
CA VAL A 207 1.07 -7.09 -22.61
C VAL A 207 -0.37 -7.35 -23.09
N HIS A 208 -1.35 -6.57 -22.64
CA HIS A 208 -2.78 -6.85 -22.81
C HIS A 208 -3.47 -5.92 -23.82
N ASN A 209 -2.75 -5.00 -24.46
CA ASN A 209 -3.27 -4.08 -25.46
C ASN A 209 -2.54 -4.16 -26.81
N PRO A 210 -2.52 -5.33 -27.48
CA PRO A 210 -1.82 -5.49 -28.77
C PRO A 210 -2.41 -4.59 -29.88
N ASP A 211 -3.69 -4.24 -29.78
CA ASP A 211 -4.40 -3.41 -30.74
C ASP A 211 -4.24 -1.90 -30.49
N ASN A 212 -3.45 -1.52 -29.48
CA ASN A 212 -3.16 -0.12 -29.13
C ASN A 212 -4.44 0.71 -28.91
N ALA A 213 -5.45 0.09 -28.29
CA ALA A 213 -6.70 0.76 -27.94
C ALA A 213 -6.43 1.92 -26.97
N ALA A 214 -7.15 3.03 -27.16
CA ALA A 214 -6.97 4.21 -26.31
C ALA A 214 -7.52 4.01 -24.88
N THR A 215 -8.53 3.16 -24.71
CA THR A 215 -9.19 2.82 -23.44
C THR A 215 -9.78 1.41 -23.52
N GLY A 216 -10.23 0.86 -22.39
CA GLY A 216 -10.99 -0.40 -22.33
C GLY A 216 -10.22 -1.57 -21.74
N ILE A 217 -8.92 -1.42 -21.45
CA ILE A 217 -8.06 -2.50 -20.96
C ILE A 217 -8.20 -2.63 -19.45
N LEU A 218 -7.72 -1.63 -18.70
CA LEU A 218 -7.94 -1.45 -17.27
C LEU A 218 -8.91 -0.31 -16.98
N THR A 219 -9.13 0.60 -17.92
CA THR A 219 -9.98 1.79 -17.72
C THR A 219 -11.21 1.78 -18.64
N LYS A 220 -12.23 2.57 -18.29
CA LYS A 220 -13.43 2.80 -19.11
C LYS A 220 -13.22 3.95 -20.09
N ASP A 221 -12.58 5.03 -19.63
CA ASP A 221 -12.43 6.31 -20.34
C ASP A 221 -10.98 6.78 -20.43
N GLY A 222 -10.01 5.90 -20.17
CA GLY A 222 -8.59 6.22 -20.11
C GLY A 222 -8.10 6.58 -18.71
N VAL A 223 -9.00 6.71 -17.73
CA VAL A 223 -8.67 7.11 -16.35
C VAL A 223 -9.37 6.22 -15.32
N HIS A 224 -10.71 6.14 -15.37
CA HIS A 224 -11.50 5.45 -14.36
C HIS A 224 -11.54 3.94 -14.61
N LEU A 225 -11.34 3.16 -13.55
CA LEU A 225 -11.17 1.70 -13.66
C LEU A 225 -12.44 1.00 -14.18
N ASN A 226 -12.23 0.03 -15.07
CA ASN A 226 -13.23 -0.97 -15.43
C ASN A 226 -13.19 -2.15 -14.44
N LYS A 227 -13.91 -3.25 -14.71
CA LYS A 227 -13.91 -4.43 -13.83
C LYS A 227 -12.52 -5.06 -13.72
N ALA A 228 -11.81 -5.21 -14.83
CA ALA A 228 -10.44 -5.74 -14.86
C ALA A 228 -9.47 -4.82 -14.11
N GLY A 229 -9.59 -3.50 -14.29
CA GLY A 229 -8.83 -2.47 -13.58
C GLY A 229 -9.02 -2.52 -12.07
N ASN A 230 -10.26 -2.64 -11.59
CA ASN A 230 -10.52 -2.76 -10.15
C ASN A 230 -9.93 -4.05 -9.57
N HIS A 231 -10.08 -5.17 -10.26
CA HIS A 231 -9.47 -6.44 -9.83
C HIS A 231 -7.94 -6.34 -9.82
N PHE A 232 -7.32 -5.82 -10.88
CA PHE A 232 -5.88 -5.63 -10.96
C PHE A 232 -5.34 -4.75 -9.83
N LEU A 233 -5.93 -3.57 -9.63
CA LEU A 233 -5.52 -2.66 -8.56
C LEU A 233 -5.75 -3.26 -7.17
N SER A 234 -6.82 -4.03 -6.97
CA SER A 234 -7.09 -4.69 -5.68
C SER A 234 -5.96 -5.64 -5.27
N GLN A 235 -5.38 -6.39 -6.22
CA GLN A 235 -4.27 -7.30 -5.95
C GLN A 235 -2.99 -6.53 -5.58
N LEU A 236 -2.71 -5.43 -6.28
CA LEU A 236 -1.56 -4.56 -5.98
C LEU A 236 -1.68 -3.94 -4.59
N VAL A 237 -2.87 -3.43 -4.25
CA VAL A 237 -3.19 -2.87 -2.93
C VAL A 237 -3.08 -3.94 -1.85
N LEU A 238 -3.68 -5.12 -2.05
CA LEU A 238 -3.60 -6.23 -1.10
C LEU A 238 -2.15 -6.61 -0.80
N GLY A 239 -1.32 -6.75 -1.82
CA GLY A 239 0.11 -7.02 -1.65
C GLY A 239 0.83 -5.90 -0.89
N ALA A 240 0.47 -4.64 -1.13
CA ALA A 240 1.03 -3.51 -0.41
C ALA A 240 0.61 -3.48 1.07
N LEU A 241 -0.66 -3.76 1.38
CA LEU A 241 -1.18 -3.82 2.74
C LEU A 241 -0.55 -4.98 3.53
N THR A 242 -0.44 -6.16 2.92
CA THR A 242 0.18 -7.35 3.52
C THR A 242 1.60 -7.06 4.00
N ARG A 243 2.41 -6.36 3.20
CA ARG A 243 3.77 -5.93 3.59
C ARG A 243 3.79 -4.92 4.73
N SER A 244 2.76 -4.09 4.84
CA SER A 244 2.63 -3.11 5.93
C SER A 244 2.13 -3.72 7.25
N LEU A 245 1.40 -4.84 7.18
CA LEU A 245 0.84 -5.54 8.34
C LEU A 245 1.77 -6.62 8.92
N GLY A 246 2.59 -7.26 8.06
CA GLY A 246 3.65 -8.20 8.48
C GLY A 246 4.80 -7.53 9.22
#